data_AF-J6UH81-F1
#
_entry.id   AF-J6UH81-F1
#
_cell.length_a   1.000
_cell.length_b   1.000
_cell.length_c   1.000
_cell.angle_alpha   90.00
_cell.angle_beta   90.00
_cell.angle_gamma   90.00
#
_symmetry.space_group_name_H-M   'P 1'
#
loop_
_entity.id
_entity.type
_entity.pdbx_description
1 polymer ?
#
loop_
_entity_poly.entity_id
_entity_poly.type
_entity_poly.pdbx_seq_one_letter_code
_entity_poly.pdbx_strand_id
1 'polypeptide(L)'
;MARYTITISNGETAYEASDIVLPDPDLARDLAVKLAADLFSTRPGPFDASWNRCSVGVVSEEGEQVFEASAAEAALIERDIMRSSLESRADN
;
A
#
# COMPACT_ATOMS: atom_id res chain seq x y z
N MET A 1 15.24 8.28 -14.13
CA MET A 1 14.29 8.46 -13.01
C MET A 1 13.78 7.08 -12.68
N ALA A 2 13.87 6.64 -11.43
CA ALA A 2 13.29 5.36 -11.05
C ALA A 2 11.77 5.40 -11.24
N ARG A 3 11.18 4.30 -11.72
CA ARG A 3 9.73 4.12 -11.79
C ARG A 3 9.36 2.92 -10.94
N TYR A 4 8.26 3.07 -10.22
CA TYR A 4 7.71 2.02 -9.38
C TYR A 4 6.24 1.82 -9.72
N THR A 5 5.84 0.58 -9.93
CA THR A 5 4.46 0.22 -10.19
C THR A 5 3.84 -0.32 -8.92
N ILE A 6 2.68 0.22 -8.55
CA ILE A 6 1.93 -0.26 -7.40
C ILE A 6 0.85 -1.22 -7.90
N THR A 7 0.90 -2.46 -7.44
CA THR A 7 -0.03 -3.52 -7.85
C THR A 7 -0.88 -3.91 -6.67
N ILE A 8 -2.20 -3.95 -6.83
CA ILE A 8 -3.13 -4.40 -5.79
C ILE A 8 -3.85 -5.64 -6.32
N SER A 9 -3.58 -6.82 -5.77
CA SER A 9 -4.14 -8.07 -6.26
C SER A 9 -4.95 -8.77 -5.19
N ASN A 10 -6.06 -9.38 -5.57
CA ASN A 10 -6.94 -10.12 -4.66
C ASN A 10 -6.92 -11.64 -4.89
N GLY A 11 -5.81 -12.17 -5.41
CA GLY A 11 -5.65 -13.58 -5.78
C GLY A 11 -6.45 -14.04 -7.01
N GLU A 12 -7.62 -13.43 -7.27
CA GLU A 12 -8.50 -13.71 -8.41
C GLU A 12 -8.57 -12.55 -9.40
N THR A 13 -8.28 -11.32 -8.95
CA THR A 13 -8.28 -10.11 -9.78
C THR A 13 -7.10 -9.24 -9.38
N ALA A 14 -6.15 -9.06 -10.29
CA ALA A 14 -5.09 -8.08 -10.15
C ALA A 14 -5.61 -6.72 -10.63
N TYR A 15 -5.81 -5.79 -9.70
CA TYR A 15 -5.96 -4.37 -10.01
C TYR A 15 -4.56 -3.75 -10.10
N GLU A 16 -4.08 -3.58 -11.31
CA GLU A 16 -2.84 -2.84 -11.57
C GLU A 16 -3.16 -1.33 -11.53
N ALA A 17 -2.61 -0.61 -10.56
CA ALA A 17 -2.53 0.84 -10.64
C ALA A 17 -1.27 1.17 -11.44
N SER A 18 -1.37 1.04 -12.77
CA SER A 18 -0.23 1.15 -13.66
C SER A 18 0.36 2.56 -13.62
N ASP A 19 1.68 2.62 -13.38
CA ASP A 19 2.56 3.76 -13.63
C ASP A 19 2.50 4.95 -12.64
N ILE A 20 2.81 4.70 -11.36
CA ILE A 20 3.10 5.77 -10.41
C ILE A 20 4.61 6.07 -10.41
N VAL A 21 5.03 7.06 -11.20
CA VAL A 21 6.45 7.46 -11.24
C VAL A 21 6.84 8.17 -9.95
N LEU A 22 7.49 7.44 -9.04
CA LEU A 22 8.09 7.97 -7.83
C LEU A 22 9.62 7.86 -7.89
N PRO A 23 10.36 8.92 -7.55
CA PRO A 23 11.82 8.90 -7.62
C PRO A 23 12.48 8.10 -6.48
N ASP A 24 11.69 7.66 -5.50
CA ASP A 24 12.18 7.09 -4.23
C ASP A 24 11.36 5.87 -3.80
N PRO A 25 12.01 4.76 -3.40
CA PRO A 25 11.34 3.52 -3.03
C PRO A 25 10.58 3.63 -1.70
N ASP A 26 11.05 4.44 -0.74
CA ASP A 26 10.36 4.65 0.54
C ASP A 26 9.07 5.44 0.33
N LEU A 27 9.09 6.46 -0.54
CA LEU A 27 7.87 7.16 -0.94
C LEU A 27 6.88 6.25 -1.68
N ALA A 28 7.38 5.36 -2.54
CA ALA A 28 6.53 4.39 -3.24
C ALA A 28 5.87 3.40 -2.28
N ARG A 29 6.62 2.94 -1.28
CA ARG A 29 6.11 2.11 -0.20
C ARG A 29 5.06 2.84 0.64
N ASP A 30 5.33 4.07 1.10
CA ASP A 30 4.38 4.84 1.91
C ASP A 30 3.07 5.07 1.18
N LEU A 31 3.15 5.42 -0.11
CA LEU A 31 1.97 5.60 -0.95
C LEU A 31 1.19 4.29 -1.14
N ALA A 32 1.89 3.18 -1.37
CA ALA A 32 1.28 1.86 -1.51
C ALA A 32 0.53 1.44 -0.24
N VAL A 33 1.15 1.63 0.92
CA VAL A 33 0.55 1.37 2.23
C VAL A 33 -0.69 2.26 2.43
N LYS A 34 -0.58 3.55 2.16
CA LYS A 34 -1.67 4.51 2.33
C LYS A 34 -2.85 4.21 1.40
N LEU A 35 -2.60 3.86 0.14
CA LEU A 35 -3.64 3.47 -0.81
C LEU A 35 -4.35 2.19 -0.36
N ALA A 36 -3.60 1.19 0.11
CA ALA A 36 -4.17 -0.05 0.61
C ALA A 36 -5.00 0.16 1.89
N ALA A 37 -4.51 1.00 2.81
CA ALA A 37 -5.22 1.35 4.05
C ALA A 37 -6.49 2.18 3.79
N ASP A 38 -6.43 3.14 2.87
CA ASP A 38 -7.59 3.94 2.45
C ASP A 38 -8.66 3.08 1.78
N LEU A 39 -8.25 2.19 0.86
CA LEU A 39 -9.15 1.23 0.23
C LEU A 39 -9.78 0.25 1.24
N PHE A 40 -9.03 -0.17 2.25
CA PHE A 40 -9.53 -1.01 3.34
C PHE A 40 -10.54 -0.26 4.24
N SER A 41 -10.30 1.03 4.49
CA SER A 41 -11.10 1.83 5.43
C SER A 41 -12.36 2.45 4.81
N THR A 42 -12.35 2.76 3.51
CA THR A 42 -13.39 3.57 2.85
C THR A 42 -14.52 2.78 2.19
N ARG A 43 -14.41 1.45 2.02
CA ARG A 43 -15.42 0.68 1.26
C ARG A 43 -16.28 -0.25 2.12
N PRO A 44 -17.53 0.16 2.45
CA PRO A 44 -18.64 -0.75 2.68
C PRO A 44 -19.35 -1.00 1.34
N GLY A 45 -18.89 -1.98 0.56
CA GLY A 45 -19.50 -2.35 -0.71
C GLY A 45 -19.03 -3.73 -1.17
N PRO A 46 -19.75 -4.42 -2.08
CA PRO A 46 -19.96 -5.89 -2.17
C PRO A 46 -18.73 -6.79 -2.48
N PHE A 47 -17.52 -6.35 -2.18
CA PHE A 47 -16.32 -7.18 -2.09
C PHE A 47 -16.30 -7.93 -0.74
N ASP A 48 -17.27 -8.82 -0.55
CA ASP A 48 -17.74 -9.29 0.77
C ASP A 48 -16.88 -10.35 1.48
N ALA A 49 -15.71 -10.75 0.95
CA ALA A 49 -14.91 -11.79 1.62
C ALA A 49 -13.40 -11.82 1.31
N SER A 50 -12.91 -10.91 0.45
CA SER A 50 -11.59 -11.09 -0.16
C SER A 50 -10.61 -9.94 0.12
N TRP A 51 -10.98 -8.85 0.79
CA TRP A 51 -10.01 -7.78 1.12
C TRP A 51 -8.85 -8.24 2.01
N ASN A 52 -9.12 -9.18 2.89
CA ASN A 52 -8.17 -9.94 3.68
C ASN A 52 -7.23 -10.83 2.84
N ARG A 53 -7.55 -11.05 1.55
CA ARG A 53 -6.69 -11.70 0.55
C ARG A 53 -6.12 -10.70 -0.47
N CYS A 54 -6.49 -9.41 -0.37
CA CYS A 54 -5.84 -8.39 -1.16
C CYS A 54 -4.40 -8.20 -0.67
N SER A 55 -3.45 -8.27 -1.58
CA SER A 55 -2.07 -7.86 -1.40
C SER A 55 -1.80 -6.58 -2.18
N VAL A 56 -0.98 -5.71 -1.61
CA VAL A 56 -0.38 -4.57 -2.29
C VAL A 56 1.10 -4.87 -2.47
N GLY A 57 1.60 -4.67 -3.68
CA GLY A 57 2.99 -4.81 -4.04
C GLY A 57 3.51 -3.54 -4.70
N VAL A 58 4.81 -3.30 -4.56
CA VAL A 58 5.54 -2.30 -5.32
C VAL A 58 6.61 -3.02 -6.11
N VAL A 59 6.64 -2.76 -7.41
CA VAL A 59 7.58 -3.37 -8.35
C VAL A 59 8.38 -2.27 -9.03
N SER A 60 9.69 -2.40 -9.12
CA SER A 60 10.53 -1.46 -9.87
C SER A 60 10.34 -1.60 -11.38
N GLU A 61 10.81 -0.62 -12.16
CA GLU A 61 10.84 -0.70 -13.63
C GLU A 61 11.57 -1.96 -14.15
N GLU A 62 12.51 -2.50 -13.36
CA GLU A 62 13.27 -3.71 -13.69
C GLU A 62 12.52 -5.01 -13.33
N GLY A 63 11.31 -4.91 -12.77
CA GLY A 63 10.51 -6.05 -12.33
C GLY A 63 10.87 -6.57 -10.94
N GLU A 64 11.72 -5.85 -10.19
CA GLU A 64 12.09 -6.23 -8.82
C GLU A 64 10.97 -5.87 -7.85
N GLN A 65 10.49 -6.84 -7.07
CA GLN A 65 9.50 -6.58 -6.02
C GLN A 65 10.19 -5.96 -4.81
N VAL A 66 9.99 -4.66 -4.61
CA VAL A 66 10.60 -3.89 -3.53
C VAL A 66 9.75 -3.89 -2.26
N PHE A 67 8.44 -4.15 -2.38
CA PHE A 67 7.53 -4.25 -1.26
C PHE A 67 6.37 -5.18 -1.60
N GLU A 68 5.93 -5.95 -0.62
CA GLU A 68 4.69 -6.72 -0.66
C GLU A 68 4.09 -6.76 0.75
N ALA A 69 2.80 -6.47 0.87
CA ALA A 69 2.07 -6.60 2.12
C ALA A 69 0.60 -6.94 1.84
N SER A 70 -0.05 -7.62 2.76
CA SER A 70 -1.51 -7.76 2.71
C SER A 70 -2.18 -6.41 2.98
N ALA A 71 -3.38 -6.16 2.47
CA ALA A 71 -4.14 -4.93 2.76
C ALA A 71 -4.39 -4.73 4.26
N ALA A 72 -4.60 -5.84 4.99
CA ALA A 72 -4.69 -5.83 6.45
C ALA A 72 -3.36 -5.42 7.12
N GLU A 73 -2.22 -5.89 6.60
CA GLU A 73 -0.90 -5.49 7.12
C GLU A 73 -0.60 -4.03 6.77
N ALA A 74 -0.92 -3.59 5.56
CA ALA A 74 -0.79 -2.19 5.16
C ALA A 74 -1.60 -1.25 6.06
N ALA A 75 -2.83 -1.63 6.43
CA ALA A 75 -3.63 -0.87 7.39
C ALA A 75 -3.00 -0.83 8.79
N LEU A 76 -2.39 -1.92 9.25
CA LEU A 76 -1.65 -1.93 10.53
C LEU A 76 -0.39 -1.06 10.48
N ILE A 77 0.35 -1.11 9.38
CA ILE A 77 1.55 -0.31 9.14
C ILE A 77 1.18 1.18 9.11
N GLU A 78 0.15 1.57 8.36
CA GLU A 78 -0.33 2.95 8.30
C GLU A 78 -0.74 3.46 9.68
N ARG A 79 -1.50 2.65 10.43
CA ARG A 79 -1.89 2.98 11.80
C ARG A 79 -0.69 3.19 12.72
N ASP A 80 0.35 2.38 12.59
CA ASP A 80 1.58 2.50 13.39
C ASP A 80 2.41 3.73 13.00
N ILE A 81 2.47 4.06 11.70
CA ILE A 81 3.08 5.30 11.18
C ILE A 81 2.35 6.53 11.75
N MET A 82 1.02 6.56 11.67
CA MET A 82 0.22 7.65 12.23
C MET A 82 0.42 7.80 13.74
N ARG A 83 0.47 6.67 14.47
CA ARG A 83 0.72 6.67 15.90
C ARG A 83 2.11 7.23 16.25
N SER A 84 3.15 6.75 15.57
CA SER A 84 4.52 7.25 15.76
C SER A 84 4.66 8.73 15.39
N SER A 85 3.93 9.20 14.36
CA SER A 85 3.91 10.62 13.97
C SER A 85 3.22 11.50 15.02
N LEU A 86 2.17 10.99 15.66
CA LEU A 86 1.49 11.65 16.78
C LEU A 86 2.37 11.70 18.04
N GLU A 87 3.07 10.61 18.37
CA GLU A 87 4.01 10.56 19.50
C GLU A 87 5.20 11.51 19.28
N SER A 88 5.78 11.54 18.07
CA SER A 88 6.85 12.49 17.71
C SER A 88 6.41 13.96 17.74
N ARG A 89 5.10 14.24 17.66
CA ARG A 89 4.54 15.59 17.79
C ARG A 89 4.19 15.96 19.23
N ALA A 90 4.02 14.99 20.11
CA ALA A 90 3.73 15.20 21.53
C ALA A 90 5.00 15.45 22.36
N ASP A 91 6.16 15.03 21.85
CA ASP A 91 7.50 15.20 22.46
C ASP A 91 8.23 16.51 22.05
N ASN A 92 7.53 17.52 21.53
CA ASN A 92 8.09 18.84 21.19
C ASN A 92 7.43 19.99 21.96
#